data_AF-A0A8J6PF11-F1
#
_entry.id   AF-A0A8J6PF11-F1
#
_cell.length_a   1.000
_cell.length_b   1.000
_cell.length_c   1.000
_cell.angle_alpha   90.00
_cell.angle_beta   90.00
_cell.angle_gamma   90.00
#
_symmetry.space_group_name_H-M   'P 1'
#
loop_
_entity.id
_entity.type
_entity.pdbx_description
1 polymer ?
#
loop_
_entity_poly.entity_id
_entity_poly.type
_entity_poly.pdbx_seq_one_letter_code
_entity_poly.pdbx_strand_id
1 'polypeptide(L)'
;MATPIVHSASYPAPVERVHAAFASEQYWDDRIEQIGGPAGRIDAFTDAEGTVTVQMVQTVAEENLPSLITKIRHGDLEIHRTQIWGPLDSSGQRATGSFSASIPGTPAHISGTVTLAASGTGSTLTVDGEVGVRIPLVGKKVEQIAADQLTRLLNKEDEFTVAWTAAHS
;
A
#
# COMPACT_ATOMS: atom_id res chain seq x y z
N MET A 1 -17.78 9.60 -9.59
CA MET A 1 -16.72 10.57 -9.20
C MET A 1 -15.63 9.76 -8.53
N ALA A 2 -14.35 10.06 -8.72
CA ALA A 2 -13.29 9.36 -8.03
C ALA A 2 -13.27 9.75 -6.54
N THR A 3 -13.05 8.79 -5.66
CA THR A 3 -12.99 9.04 -4.21
C THR A 3 -11.52 9.26 -3.81
N PRO A 4 -11.15 10.41 -3.24
CA PRO A 4 -9.76 10.69 -2.90
C PRO A 4 -9.29 9.81 -1.74
N ILE A 5 -8.01 9.44 -1.77
CA ILE A 5 -7.27 8.80 -0.71
C ILE A 5 -6.20 9.80 -0.27
N VAL A 6 -6.27 10.22 0.99
CA VAL A 6 -5.24 11.06 1.62
C VAL A 6 -4.83 10.36 2.91
N HIS A 7 -3.56 9.97 2.97
CA HIS A 7 -2.98 9.31 4.14
C HIS A 7 -1.58 9.86 4.43
N SER A 8 -1.22 9.94 5.70
CA SER A 8 0.09 10.43 6.11
C SER A 8 0.54 9.69 7.37
N ALA A 9 1.83 9.35 7.41
CA ALA A 9 2.45 8.62 8.50
C ALA A 9 3.81 9.21 8.86
N SER A 10 4.12 9.24 10.15
CA SER A 10 5.42 9.69 10.65
C SER A 10 6.21 8.50 11.15
N TYR A 11 7.44 8.36 10.65
CA TYR A 11 8.36 7.30 11.05
C TYR A 11 9.46 7.87 11.95
N PRO A 12 9.72 7.25 13.13
CA PRO A 12 10.80 7.65 14.03
C PRO A 12 12.17 7.12 13.54
N ALA A 13 12.42 7.20 12.23
CA ALA A 13 13.64 6.78 11.57
C ALA A 13 14.03 7.78 10.47
N PRO A 14 15.34 8.03 10.25
CA PRO A 14 15.81 8.87 9.16
C PRO A 14 15.26 8.41 7.80
N VAL A 15 15.07 9.36 6.89
CA VAL A 15 14.48 9.12 5.57
C VAL A 15 15.25 8.05 4.79
N GLU A 16 16.57 8.01 4.93
CA GLU A 16 17.46 7.07 4.28
C GLU A 16 17.22 5.64 4.77
N ARG A 17 16.92 5.46 6.06
CA ARG A 17 16.64 4.14 6.63
C ARG A 17 15.29 3.60 6.15
N VAL A 18 14.27 4.45 6.11
CA VAL A 18 12.95 4.04 5.62
C VAL A 18 13.01 3.79 4.11
N HIS A 19 13.72 4.62 3.34
CA HIS A 19 13.93 4.40 1.92
C HIS A 19 14.67 3.09 1.64
N ALA A 20 15.74 2.79 2.40
CA ALA A 20 16.47 1.53 2.29
C ALA A 20 15.57 0.31 2.58
N ALA A 21 14.61 0.43 3.51
CA ALA A 21 13.61 -0.62 3.73
C ALA A 21 12.73 -0.81 2.48
N PHE A 22 12.23 0.28 1.87
CA PHE A 22 11.43 0.18 0.64
C PHE A 22 12.21 -0.36 -0.56
N ALA A 23 13.54 -0.20 -0.55
CA ALA A 23 14.45 -0.76 -1.54
C ALA A 23 14.91 -2.21 -1.24
N SER A 24 14.42 -2.82 -0.16
CA SER A 24 14.80 -4.18 0.27
C SER A 24 13.72 -5.19 -0.09
N GLU A 25 14.06 -6.24 -0.84
CA GLU A 25 13.16 -7.36 -1.13
C GLU A 25 12.65 -8.03 0.16
N GLN A 26 13.54 -8.23 1.14
CA GLN A 26 13.20 -8.83 2.44
C GLN A 26 12.12 -8.03 3.18
N TYR A 27 12.16 -6.69 3.12
CA TYR A 27 11.12 -5.87 3.75
C TYR A 27 9.74 -6.17 3.16
N TRP A 28 9.65 -6.41 1.86
CA TRP A 28 8.38 -6.72 1.18
C TRP A 28 7.89 -8.13 1.49
N ASP A 29 8.80 -9.10 1.56
CA ASP A 29 8.48 -10.47 1.97
C ASP A 29 7.95 -10.52 3.42
N ASP A 30 8.66 -9.89 4.35
CA ASP A 30 8.24 -9.83 5.76
C ASP A 30 6.90 -9.09 5.91
N ARG A 31 6.73 -8.01 5.15
CA ARG A 31 5.51 -7.22 5.16
C ARG A 31 4.33 -8.05 4.67
N ILE A 32 4.46 -8.72 3.53
CA ILE A 32 3.36 -9.48 2.94
C ILE A 32 3.00 -10.69 3.79
N GLU A 33 3.96 -11.33 4.44
CA GLU A 33 3.71 -12.42 5.38
C GLU A 33 2.86 -11.93 6.56
N GLN A 34 3.16 -10.74 7.10
CA GLN A 34 2.47 -10.23 8.28
C GLN A 34 1.11 -9.60 7.99
N ILE A 35 0.95 -8.89 6.87
CA ILE A 35 -0.25 -8.08 6.58
C ILE A 35 -0.92 -8.37 5.24
N GLY A 36 -0.38 -9.29 4.44
CA GLY A 36 -0.90 -9.64 3.11
C GLY A 36 -2.14 -10.53 3.10
N GLY A 37 -2.54 -11.07 4.26
CA GLY A 37 -3.67 -11.99 4.38
C GLY A 37 -3.31 -13.44 4.03
N PRO A 38 -4.28 -14.38 4.10
CA PRO A 38 -4.02 -15.82 4.07
C PRO A 38 -3.25 -16.35 2.85
N ALA A 39 -3.38 -15.69 1.70
CA ALA A 39 -2.64 -16.02 0.47
C ALA A 39 -1.88 -14.80 -0.09
N GLY A 40 -1.48 -13.89 0.79
CA GLY A 40 -0.62 -12.77 0.44
C GLY A 40 0.74 -13.24 -0.06
N ARG A 41 1.27 -12.61 -1.11
CA ARG A 41 2.55 -12.97 -1.72
C ARG A 41 3.18 -11.83 -2.51
N ILE A 42 4.49 -11.88 -2.68
CA ILE A 42 5.21 -11.10 -3.69
C ILE A 42 5.21 -11.90 -5.00
N ASP A 43 4.71 -11.29 -6.07
CA ASP A 43 4.75 -11.87 -7.42
C ASP A 43 6.07 -11.51 -8.12
N ALA A 44 6.59 -10.30 -7.89
CA ALA A 44 7.88 -9.85 -8.42
C ALA A 44 8.48 -8.70 -7.61
N PHE A 45 9.80 -8.70 -7.49
CA PHE A 45 10.60 -7.57 -7.04
C PHE A 45 11.65 -7.25 -8.11
N THR A 46 11.86 -5.97 -8.41
CA THR A 46 12.89 -5.54 -9.35
C THR A 46 13.50 -4.24 -8.89
N ASP A 47 14.82 -4.17 -8.85
CA ASP A 47 15.58 -2.92 -8.70
C ASP A 47 16.31 -2.64 -10.01
N ALA A 48 15.92 -1.57 -10.68
CA ALA A 48 16.52 -1.12 -11.93
C ALA A 48 16.94 0.34 -11.78
N GLU A 49 18.25 0.60 -11.84
CA GLU A 49 18.83 1.95 -11.80
C GLU A 49 18.37 2.77 -10.56
N GLY A 50 18.17 2.11 -9.42
CA GLY A 50 17.73 2.73 -8.17
C GLY A 50 16.23 3.00 -8.11
N THR A 51 15.46 2.50 -9.09
CA THR A 51 14.00 2.46 -9.04
C THR A 51 13.56 1.04 -8.70
N VAL A 52 12.91 0.89 -7.55
CA VAL A 52 12.34 -0.38 -7.10
C VAL A 52 10.90 -0.49 -7.58
N THR A 53 10.55 -1.63 -8.18
CA THR A 53 9.19 -2.02 -8.54
C THR A 53 8.84 -3.32 -7.84
N VAL A 54 7.71 -3.32 -7.14
CA VAL A 54 7.19 -4.47 -6.40
C VAL A 54 5.78 -4.77 -6.87
N GLN A 55 5.57 -6.02 -7.28
CA GLN A 55 4.26 -6.56 -7.62
C GLN A 55 3.89 -7.58 -6.56
N MET A 56 2.70 -7.42 -5.98
CA MET A 56 2.25 -8.25 -4.88
C MET A 56 0.75 -8.55 -5.00
N VAL A 57 0.33 -9.62 -4.36
CA VAL A 57 -1.08 -9.92 -4.12
C VAL A 57 -1.35 -9.86 -2.63
N GLN A 58 -2.37 -9.10 -2.27
CA GLN A 58 -2.95 -9.07 -0.93
C GLN A 58 -4.32 -9.75 -0.99
N THR A 59 -4.71 -10.39 0.10
CA THR A 59 -5.97 -11.15 0.18
C THR A 59 -6.80 -10.72 1.38
N VAL A 60 -8.10 -10.58 1.16
CA VAL A 60 -9.08 -10.37 2.24
C VAL A 60 -10.01 -11.57 2.25
N ALA A 61 -10.00 -12.32 3.35
CA ALA A 61 -10.82 -13.51 3.49
C ALA A 61 -12.32 -13.17 3.38
N GLU A 62 -13.11 -14.06 2.79
CA GLU A 62 -14.53 -13.82 2.50
C GLU A 62 -15.33 -13.38 3.74
N GLU A 63 -15.06 -13.97 4.91
CA GLU A 63 -15.73 -13.63 6.17
C GLU A 63 -15.47 -12.21 6.66
N ASN A 64 -14.38 -11.59 6.18
CA ASN A 64 -14.02 -10.20 6.49
C ASN A 64 -14.58 -9.22 5.46
N LEU A 65 -15.19 -9.71 4.37
CA LEU A 65 -15.82 -8.87 3.36
C LEU A 65 -17.20 -8.39 3.83
N PRO A 66 -17.60 -7.16 3.45
CA PRO A 66 -18.95 -6.69 3.66
C PRO A 66 -19.97 -7.66 3.04
N SER A 67 -21.06 -7.93 3.75
CA SER A 67 -22.10 -8.88 3.31
C SER A 67 -22.78 -8.52 1.98
N LEU A 68 -22.62 -7.29 1.49
CA LEU A 68 -23.06 -6.91 0.15
C LEU A 68 -22.10 -7.42 -0.94
N ILE A 69 -20.80 -7.45 -0.65
CA ILE A 69 -19.77 -7.95 -1.58
C ILE A 69 -19.88 -9.48 -1.69
N THR A 70 -20.05 -10.18 -0.56
CA THR A 70 -20.19 -11.65 -0.54
C THR A 70 -21.46 -12.17 -1.23
N LYS A 71 -22.46 -11.30 -1.46
CA LYS A 71 -23.65 -11.64 -2.26
C LYS A 71 -23.41 -11.60 -3.77
N ILE A 72 -22.39 -10.87 -4.21
CA ILE A 72 -22.08 -10.67 -5.63
C ILE A 72 -20.94 -11.60 -6.05
N ARG A 73 -20.02 -11.89 -5.13
CA ARG A 73 -18.86 -12.74 -5.34
C ARG A 73 -18.66 -13.66 -4.14
N HIS A 74 -18.36 -14.92 -4.42
CA HIS A 74 -17.90 -15.89 -3.42
C HIS A 74 -16.37 -16.00 -3.43
N GLY A 75 -15.81 -16.39 -2.29
CA GLY A 75 -14.39 -16.58 -2.07
C GLY A 75 -13.64 -15.29 -1.71
N ASP A 76 -12.36 -15.48 -1.40
CA ASP A 76 -11.47 -14.44 -0.93
C ASP A 76 -11.23 -13.36 -2.00
N LEU A 77 -11.11 -12.12 -1.54
CA LEU A 77 -10.81 -10.98 -2.41
C LEU A 77 -9.30 -10.87 -2.62
N GLU A 78 -8.83 -11.19 -3.82
CA GLU A 78 -7.45 -10.89 -4.24
C GLU A 78 -7.34 -9.45 -4.74
N ILE A 79 -6.31 -8.76 -4.27
CA ILE A 79 -5.95 -7.39 -4.64
C ILE A 79 -4.54 -7.44 -5.21
N HIS A 80 -4.41 -7.21 -6.51
CA HIS A 80 -3.13 -7.11 -7.19
C HIS A 80 -2.63 -5.68 -7.08
N ARG A 81 -1.50 -5.49 -6.42
CA ARG A 81 -0.90 -4.19 -6.16
C ARG A 81 0.49 -4.10 -6.79
N THR A 82 0.79 -2.95 -7.38
CA THR A 82 2.13 -2.58 -7.80
C THR A 82 2.55 -1.34 -7.03
N GLN A 83 3.75 -1.33 -6.47
CA GLN A 83 4.38 -0.15 -5.88
C GLN A 83 5.72 0.12 -6.57
N ILE A 84 5.96 1.39 -6.87
CA ILE A 84 7.19 1.86 -7.49
C ILE A 84 7.80 2.91 -6.56
N TRP A 85 9.09 2.79 -6.27
CA TRP A 85 9.85 3.73 -5.47
C TRP A 85 11.08 4.19 -6.24
N GLY A 86 11.18 5.48 -6.49
CA GLY A 86 12.40 6.07 -7.06
C GLY A 86 13.50 6.22 -6.01
N PRO A 87 14.71 6.61 -6.44
CA PRO A 87 15.80 6.89 -5.54
C PRO A 87 15.49 8.12 -4.68
N LEU A 88 16.28 8.30 -3.61
CA LEU A 88 16.37 9.61 -2.96
C LEU A 88 16.85 10.65 -3.96
N ASP A 89 16.32 11.86 -3.86
CA ASP A 89 16.75 13.00 -4.67
C ASP A 89 18.20 13.40 -4.38
N SER A 90 18.73 14.36 -5.15
CA SER A 90 20.12 14.81 -5.00
C SER A 90 20.46 15.40 -3.64
N SER A 91 19.46 15.80 -2.85
CA SER A 91 19.66 16.27 -1.47
C SER A 91 19.69 15.14 -0.45
N GLY A 92 19.27 13.93 -0.84
CA GLY A 92 19.11 12.78 0.04
C GLY A 92 17.90 12.89 0.96
N GLN A 93 17.01 13.87 0.79
CA GLN A 93 15.96 14.19 1.76
C GLN A 93 14.56 13.75 1.34
N ARG A 94 14.38 13.31 0.09
CA ARG A 94 13.06 12.98 -0.45
C ARG A 94 13.14 11.87 -1.49
N ALA A 95 12.21 10.93 -1.42
CA ALA A 95 11.94 9.96 -2.48
C ALA A 95 10.47 10.03 -2.89
N THR A 96 10.20 9.84 -4.17
CA THR A 96 8.84 9.73 -4.72
C THR A 96 8.61 8.36 -5.30
N GLY A 97 7.38 7.91 -5.20
CA GLY A 97 6.92 6.67 -5.77
C GLY A 97 5.49 6.78 -6.28
N SER A 98 4.99 5.67 -6.78
CA SER A 98 3.60 5.50 -7.18
C SER A 98 3.09 4.14 -6.73
N PHE A 99 1.77 4.03 -6.69
CA PHE A 99 1.12 2.75 -6.45
C PHE A 99 -0.09 2.61 -7.35
N SER A 100 -0.42 1.35 -7.63
CA SER A 100 -1.70 0.99 -8.21
C SER A 100 -2.20 -0.31 -7.62
N ALA A 101 -3.52 -0.48 -7.57
CA ALA A 101 -4.16 -1.71 -7.15
C ALA A 101 -5.38 -2.02 -8.03
N SER A 102 -5.63 -3.30 -8.26
CA SER A 102 -6.79 -3.78 -9.01
C SER A 102 -7.32 -5.06 -8.39
N ILE A 103 -8.61 -5.30 -8.58
CA ILE A 103 -9.28 -6.52 -8.16
C ILE A 103 -9.74 -7.26 -9.41
N PRO A 104 -9.21 -8.47 -9.69
CA PRO A 104 -9.60 -9.27 -10.85
C PRO A 104 -11.12 -9.47 -10.93
N GLY A 105 -11.66 -9.35 -12.14
CA GLY A 105 -13.10 -9.49 -12.39
C GLY A 105 -13.95 -8.29 -11.95
N THR A 106 -13.35 -7.21 -11.48
CA THR A 106 -14.06 -5.96 -11.14
C THR A 106 -13.52 -4.77 -11.95
N PRO A 107 -14.35 -3.75 -12.22
CA PRO A 107 -13.88 -2.51 -12.84
C PRO A 107 -13.34 -1.50 -11.79
N ALA A 108 -12.93 -1.99 -10.61
CA ALA A 108 -12.38 -1.16 -9.55
C ALA A 108 -10.85 -1.08 -9.68
N HIS A 109 -10.34 0.14 -9.62
CA HIS A 109 -8.92 0.44 -9.66
C HIS A 109 -8.58 1.51 -8.62
N ILE A 110 -7.39 1.44 -8.07
CA ILE A 110 -6.84 2.46 -7.18
C ILE A 110 -5.48 2.85 -7.74
N SER A 111 -5.16 4.13 -7.76
CA SER A 111 -3.82 4.59 -8.12
C SER A 111 -3.48 5.89 -7.41
N GLY A 112 -2.19 6.15 -7.25
CA GLY A 112 -1.73 7.40 -6.67
C GLY A 112 -0.21 7.50 -6.60
N THR A 113 0.23 8.56 -5.93
CA THR A 113 1.61 8.85 -5.63
C THR A 113 1.90 8.69 -4.15
N VAL A 114 3.14 8.32 -3.85
CA VAL A 114 3.67 8.30 -2.50
C VAL A 114 4.92 9.17 -2.43
N THR A 115 5.05 9.93 -1.35
CA THR A 115 6.23 10.74 -1.07
C THR A 115 6.76 10.37 0.29
N LEU A 116 8.04 10.02 0.37
CA LEU A 116 8.77 9.90 1.63
C LEU A 116 9.72 11.10 1.74
N ALA A 117 9.67 11.85 2.84
CA ALA A 117 10.51 13.03 3.05
C ALA A 117 11.08 13.08 4.47
N ALA A 118 12.27 13.64 4.64
CA ALA A 118 12.86 13.91 5.94
C ALA A 118 12.00 14.89 6.75
N SER A 119 11.92 14.66 8.07
CA SER A 119 11.16 15.49 9.00
C SER A 119 11.82 15.47 10.38
N GLY A 120 12.58 16.53 10.68
CA GLY A 120 13.39 16.59 11.90
C GLY A 120 14.43 15.47 11.95
N THR A 121 14.37 14.64 13.00
CA THR A 121 15.22 13.43 13.14
C THR A 121 14.59 12.18 12.54
N GLY A 122 13.37 12.27 12.02
CA GLY A 122 12.62 11.17 11.42
C GLY A 122 12.25 11.43 9.96
N SER A 123 11.16 10.82 9.52
CA SER A 123 10.62 11.01 8.17
C SER A 123 9.09 10.94 8.16
N THR A 124 8.51 11.44 7.09
CA THR A 124 7.06 11.44 6.86
C THR A 124 6.77 10.82 5.50
N LEU A 125 5.87 9.84 5.48
CA LEU A 125 5.23 9.32 4.28
C LEU A 125 3.93 10.08 4.02
N THR A 126 3.69 10.48 2.79
CA THR A 126 2.41 11.03 2.33
C THR A 126 1.92 10.25 1.12
N VAL A 127 0.65 9.87 1.15
CA VAL A 127 -0.04 9.11 0.10
C VAL A 127 -1.15 9.98 -0.43
N ASP A 128 -1.10 10.26 -1.73
CA ASP A 128 -2.11 11.00 -2.47
C ASP A 128 -2.60 10.14 -3.63
N GLY A 129 -3.85 9.70 -3.59
CA GLY A 129 -4.39 8.83 -4.62
C GLY A 129 -5.90 8.95 -4.77
N GLU A 130 -6.46 8.11 -5.62
CA GLU A 130 -7.88 8.04 -5.84
C GLU A 130 -8.36 6.61 -6.14
N VAL A 131 -9.60 6.34 -5.74
CA VAL A 131 -10.32 5.13 -6.12
C VAL A 131 -11.14 5.43 -7.37
N GLY A 132 -10.77 4.81 -8.49
CA GLY A 132 -11.53 4.81 -9.73
C GLY A 132 -12.44 3.58 -9.79
N VAL A 133 -13.75 3.79 -9.71
CA VAL A 133 -14.74 2.69 -9.78
C VAL A 133 -15.80 3.00 -10.82
N ARG A 134 -15.93 2.15 -11.85
CA ARG A 134 -17.10 2.14 -12.75
C ARG A 134 -18.12 1.09 -12.30
N ILE A 135 -18.50 1.11 -11.02
CA ILE A 135 -19.57 0.24 -10.50
C ILE A 135 -20.79 1.14 -10.22
N PRO A 136 -21.82 1.11 -11.08
CA PRO A 136 -22.97 2.02 -10.99
C PRO A 136 -23.87 1.83 -9.75
N LEU A 137 -23.52 0.96 -8.79
CA LEU A 137 -24.41 0.50 -7.72
C LEU A 137 -23.74 0.31 -6.35
N VAL A 138 -22.53 0.85 -6.12
CA VAL A 138 -21.91 0.79 -4.79
C VAL A 138 -22.56 1.86 -3.92
N GLY A 139 -23.50 1.46 -3.07
CA GLY A 139 -24.14 2.40 -2.14
C GLY A 139 -23.09 3.04 -1.22
N LYS A 140 -23.31 4.30 -0.80
CA LYS A 140 -22.44 5.10 0.08
C LYS A 140 -21.85 4.32 1.27
N LYS A 141 -22.61 3.39 1.84
CA LYS A 141 -22.17 2.54 2.96
C LYS A 141 -21.01 1.61 2.60
N VAL A 142 -20.97 1.09 1.39
CA VAL A 142 -19.90 0.19 0.93
C VAL A 142 -18.64 0.98 0.62
N GLU A 143 -18.77 2.17 0.03
CA GLU A 143 -17.64 3.08 -0.18
C GLU A 143 -16.98 3.45 1.16
N GLN A 144 -17.78 3.76 2.18
CA GLN A 144 -17.28 4.04 3.53
C GLN A 144 -16.54 2.85 4.15
N ILE A 145 -17.10 1.64 4.06
CA ILE A 145 -16.44 0.45 4.61
C ILE A 145 -15.13 0.17 3.87
N ALA A 146 -15.09 0.33 2.54
CA ALA A 146 -13.87 0.16 1.76
C ALA A 146 -12.80 1.17 2.16
N ALA A 147 -13.17 2.45 2.32
CA ALA A 147 -12.26 3.50 2.80
C ALA A 147 -11.74 3.17 4.21
N ASP A 148 -12.59 2.75 5.13
CA ASP A 148 -12.18 2.38 6.49
C ASP A 148 -11.22 1.18 6.51
N GLN A 149 -11.44 0.18 5.65
CA GLN A 149 -10.54 -0.96 5.50
C GLN A 149 -9.19 -0.54 4.92
N LEU A 150 -9.19 0.35 3.92
CA LEU A 150 -7.97 0.89 3.34
C LEU A 150 -7.17 1.67 4.39
N THR A 151 -7.80 2.56 5.16
CA THR A 151 -7.14 3.29 6.25
C THR A 151 -6.56 2.33 7.30
N ARG A 152 -7.30 1.28 7.67
CA ARG A 152 -6.77 0.25 8.59
C ARG A 152 -5.56 -0.49 8.02
N LEU A 153 -5.58 -0.81 6.73
CA LEU A 153 -4.46 -1.46 6.06
C LEU A 153 -3.23 -0.54 6.08
N LEU A 154 -3.39 0.72 5.66
CA LEU A 154 -2.31 1.71 5.64
C LEU A 154 -1.69 1.89 7.03
N ASN A 155 -2.52 1.99 8.07
CA ASN A 155 -2.01 2.07 9.45
C ASN A 155 -1.20 0.83 9.86
N LYS A 156 -1.62 -0.38 9.49
CA LYS A 156 -0.86 -1.61 9.75
C LYS A 156 0.46 -1.64 8.98
N GLU A 157 0.48 -1.13 7.75
CA GLU A 157 1.68 -0.98 6.94
C GLU A 157 2.67 -0.01 7.60
N ASP A 158 2.18 1.08 8.17
CA ASP A 158 2.99 2.04 8.90
C ASP A 158 3.56 1.46 10.19
N GLU A 159 2.72 0.81 11.00
CA GLU A 159 3.15 0.12 12.24
C GLU A 159 4.22 -0.94 11.94
N PHE A 160 4.02 -1.72 10.87
CA PHE A 160 5.00 -2.68 10.39
C PHE A 160 6.32 -1.99 10.03
N THR A 161 6.27 -0.91 9.24
CA THR A 161 7.47 -0.18 8.81
C THR A 161 8.24 0.38 9.99
N VAL A 162 7.56 0.94 10.98
CA VAL A 162 8.18 1.42 12.22
C VAL A 162 8.90 0.28 12.95
N ALA A 163 8.25 -0.86 13.12
CA ALA A 163 8.84 -2.01 13.82
C ALA A 163 10.04 -2.59 13.03
N TRP A 164 9.88 -2.75 11.72
CA TRP A 164 10.89 -3.35 10.86
C TRP A 164 12.16 -2.50 10.80
N THR A 165 12.02 -1.18 10.61
CA THR A 165 13.15 -0.25 10.57
C THR A 165 13.86 -0.09 11.91
N ALA A 166 13.18 -0.31 13.03
CA ALA A 166 13.81 -0.35 14.35
C ALA A 166 14.62 -1.65 14.55
N ALA A 167 14.10 -2.78 14.05
CA ALA A 167 14.73 -4.10 14.19
C ALA A 167 15.94 -4.31 13.25
N HIS A 168 15.96 -3.64 12.10
CA HIS A 168 17.00 -3.79 11.06
C HIS A 168 17.87 -2.53 10.93
N SER A 169 18.29 -1.97 12.07
CA SER A 169 19.03 -0.70 12.16
C SER A 169 20.55 -0.82 12.22
#